data_AF-A0A2H6BB48-F1
#
_entry.id   AF-A0A2H6BB48-F1
#
_cell.length_a   1.000
_cell.length_b   1.000
_cell.length_c   1.000
_cell.angle_alpha   90.00
_cell.angle_beta   90.00
_cell.angle_gamma   90.00
#
_symmetry.space_group_name_H-M   'P 1'
#
loop_
_entity.id
_entity.type
_entity.pdbx_description
1 polymer ?
#
loop_
_entity_poly.entity_id
_entity_poly.type
_entity_poly.pdbx_seq_one_letter_code
_entity_poly.pdbx_strand_id
1 'polypeptide(L)'
;MSFALSSKLRLAAAVGALSLAAAAPASADTVIALVGGKALALVDAATLKVSGTVELTGASDLVGIDVRPADGMLYGVTAAGDIVTIDPKSGAATKKSALSEKIPAGAKVTVDFNPMADRLRILTDGGMSLRVNVDDGKATVDGSLKYAETDMHKGEKPNIVAGAYTNSVNGKKAEKTELFDIDATIPALVKQAPPNDGVLSAIGKIDVKLSGPVGFEIAASADGKNTGWLMTGGALYSIDLASGKTTKAGDVAGGKDVTDIAWWPKS
;
A
#
# COMPACT_ATOMS: atom_id res chain seq x y z
N MET A 1 -22.43 -75.09 -50.58
CA MET A 1 -23.36 -74.92 -49.44
C MET A 1 -22.59 -75.19 -48.16
N SER A 2 -22.77 -74.35 -47.13
CA SER A 2 -22.32 -74.52 -45.74
C SER A 2 -21.28 -73.48 -45.26
N PHE A 3 -21.74 -72.65 -44.31
CA PHE A 3 -21.11 -72.00 -43.13
C PHE A 3 -19.78 -71.21 -43.29
N ALA A 4 -19.60 -69.94 -42.90
CA ALA A 4 -19.97 -69.10 -41.73
C ALA A 4 -18.70 -68.74 -40.92
N LEU A 5 -18.45 -67.44 -40.69
CA LEU A 5 -18.08 -66.92 -39.37
C LEU A 5 -18.26 -65.39 -39.32
N SER A 6 -19.21 -64.95 -38.51
CA SER A 6 -19.53 -63.56 -38.21
C SER A 6 -18.76 -63.10 -36.97
N SER A 7 -17.95 -62.04 -37.10
CA SER A 7 -17.38 -61.29 -35.96
C SER A 7 -18.14 -59.97 -35.84
N LYS A 8 -19.00 -59.84 -34.82
CA LYS A 8 -19.61 -58.58 -34.42
C LYS A 8 -18.76 -57.95 -33.31
N LEU A 9 -18.00 -56.92 -33.66
CA LEU A 9 -17.28 -56.08 -32.70
C LEU A 9 -18.30 -55.16 -32.01
N ARG A 10 -18.51 -55.32 -30.70
CA ARG A 10 -19.31 -54.40 -29.88
C ARG A 10 -18.38 -53.32 -29.32
N LEU A 11 -18.52 -52.10 -29.80
CA LEU A 11 -17.85 -50.93 -29.23
C LEU A 11 -18.71 -50.37 -28.10
N ALA A 12 -18.27 -50.53 -26.85
CA ALA A 12 -18.89 -49.89 -25.69
C ALA A 12 -18.30 -48.47 -25.54
N ALA A 13 -19.14 -47.44 -25.71
CA ALA A 13 -18.75 -46.06 -25.44
C ALA A 13 -18.89 -45.78 -23.94
N ALA A 14 -17.77 -45.59 -23.24
CA ALA A 14 -17.75 -45.07 -21.88
C ALA A 14 -17.79 -43.53 -21.96
N VAL A 15 -18.93 -42.94 -21.61
CA VAL A 15 -19.04 -41.48 -21.42
C VAL A 15 -18.56 -41.16 -20.01
N GLY A 16 -17.33 -40.67 -19.88
CA GLY A 16 -16.82 -40.11 -18.64
C GLY A 16 -17.40 -38.70 -18.44
N ALA A 17 -18.21 -38.51 -17.40
CA ALA A 17 -18.67 -37.19 -17.00
C ALA A 17 -17.50 -36.41 -16.40
N LEU A 18 -17.01 -35.39 -17.12
CA LEU A 18 -16.05 -34.43 -16.61
C LEU A 18 -16.80 -33.46 -15.69
N SER A 19 -16.68 -33.62 -14.38
CA SER A 19 -17.13 -32.62 -13.41
C SER A 19 -16.19 -31.41 -13.49
N LEU A 20 -16.68 -30.29 -14.04
CA LEU A 20 -16.03 -29.00 -13.83
C LEU A 20 -16.18 -28.64 -12.36
N ALA A 21 -15.13 -28.85 -11.57
CA ALA A 21 -15.01 -28.19 -10.28
C ALA A 21 -14.91 -26.69 -10.55
N ALA A 22 -15.97 -25.93 -10.20
CA ALA A 22 -15.91 -24.48 -10.20
C ALA A 22 -14.86 -24.08 -9.15
N ALA A 23 -13.74 -23.52 -9.60
CA ALA A 23 -12.78 -22.90 -8.69
C ALA A 23 -13.53 -21.80 -7.93
N ALA A 24 -13.57 -21.89 -6.60
CA ALA A 24 -14.03 -20.78 -5.78
C ALA A 24 -13.17 -19.55 -6.14
N PRO A 25 -13.77 -18.36 -6.31
CA PRO A 25 -12.97 -17.17 -6.57
C PRO A 25 -11.96 -17.03 -5.43
N ALA A 26 -10.67 -16.98 -5.78
CA ALA A 26 -9.64 -16.59 -4.83
C ALA A 26 -10.09 -15.24 -4.24
N SER A 27 -10.25 -15.20 -2.92
CA SER A 27 -10.73 -13.99 -2.27
C SER A 27 -9.70 -12.88 -2.51
N ALA A 28 -10.14 -11.76 -3.09
CA ALA A 28 -9.28 -10.62 -3.35
C ALA A 28 -8.76 -10.00 -2.04
N ASP A 29 -7.59 -9.37 -2.13
CA ASP A 29 -7.02 -8.53 -1.07
C ASP A 29 -7.93 -7.33 -0.76
N THR A 30 -7.69 -6.68 0.38
CA THR A 30 -8.44 -5.49 0.80
C THR A 30 -7.54 -4.28 0.85
N VAL A 31 -7.96 -3.18 0.22
CA VAL A 31 -7.36 -1.86 0.46
C VAL A 31 -8.05 -1.25 1.66
N ILE A 32 -7.29 -0.94 2.70
CA ILE A 32 -7.78 -0.17 3.85
C ILE A 32 -7.54 1.29 3.54
N ALA A 33 -8.60 2.07 3.39
CA ALA A 33 -8.52 3.49 3.11
C ALA A 33 -8.80 4.31 4.38
N LEU A 34 -7.86 5.16 4.79
CA LEU A 34 -8.04 6.10 5.88
C LEU A 34 -8.86 7.30 5.39
N VAL A 35 -10.07 7.46 5.90
CA VAL A 35 -10.99 8.53 5.50
C VAL A 35 -10.95 9.66 6.52
N GLY A 36 -10.44 10.82 6.10
CA GLY A 36 -10.40 12.05 6.90
C GLY A 36 -9.71 11.92 8.26
N GLY A 37 -8.81 10.94 8.44
CA GLY A 37 -8.13 10.65 9.70
C GLY A 37 -9.03 10.09 10.82
N LYS A 38 -10.27 9.68 10.51
CA LYS A 38 -11.32 9.38 11.52
C LYS A 38 -12.09 8.09 11.27
N ALA A 39 -12.00 7.51 10.08
CA ALA A 39 -12.68 6.27 9.75
C ALA A 39 -11.82 5.43 8.80
N LEU A 40 -12.09 4.13 8.73
CA LEU A 40 -11.51 3.22 7.76
C LEU A 40 -12.61 2.75 6.80
N ALA A 41 -12.35 2.82 5.50
CA ALA A 41 -13.16 2.15 4.49
C ALA A 41 -12.43 0.90 3.98
N LEU A 42 -13.10 -0.24 3.98
CA LEU A 42 -12.58 -1.51 3.50
C LEU A 42 -12.99 -1.71 2.05
N VAL A 43 -12.06 -1.54 1.13
CA VAL A 43 -12.30 -1.62 -0.31
C VAL A 43 -11.80 -2.97 -0.83
N ASP A 44 -12.68 -3.73 -1.46
CA ASP A 44 -12.30 -4.98 -2.13
C ASP A 44 -11.42 -4.64 -3.35
N ALA A 45 -10.18 -5.12 -3.39
CA ALA A 45 -9.20 -4.69 -4.38
C ALA A 45 -9.54 -5.14 -5.82
N ALA A 46 -10.35 -6.19 -5.99
CA ALA A 46 -10.73 -6.69 -7.31
C ALA A 46 -11.95 -5.97 -7.88
N THR A 47 -12.92 -5.64 -7.03
CA THR A 47 -14.20 -5.04 -7.44
C THR A 47 -14.27 -3.54 -7.20
N LEU A 48 -13.33 -2.99 -6.42
CA LEU A 48 -13.28 -1.61 -5.95
C LEU A 48 -14.53 -1.18 -5.16
N LYS A 49 -15.29 -2.15 -4.66
CA LYS A 49 -16.48 -1.89 -3.85
C LYS A 49 -16.07 -1.71 -2.39
N VAL A 50 -16.61 -0.66 -1.78
CA VAL A 50 -16.53 -0.47 -0.33
C VAL A 50 -17.44 -1.52 0.33
N SER A 51 -16.80 -2.44 1.06
CA SER A 51 -17.47 -3.53 1.78
C SER A 51 -17.95 -3.12 3.17
N GLY A 52 -17.38 -2.04 3.72
CA GLY A 52 -17.78 -1.43 4.97
C GLY A 52 -16.97 -0.17 5.27
N THR A 53 -17.55 0.71 6.07
CA THR A 53 -16.87 1.86 6.66
C THR A 53 -17.05 1.80 8.17
N VAL A 54 -15.97 1.99 8.91
CA VAL A 54 -15.98 1.95 10.38
C VAL A 54 -15.31 3.19 10.94
N GLU A 55 -15.95 3.83 11.92
CA GLU A 55 -15.37 4.96 12.64
C GLU A 55 -14.28 4.47 13.60
N LEU A 56 -13.22 5.26 13.74
CA LEU A 56 -12.17 4.99 14.69
C LEU A 56 -12.64 5.29 16.12
N THR A 57 -12.31 4.41 17.05
CA THR A 57 -12.49 4.62 18.49
C THR A 57 -11.17 4.42 19.19
N GLY A 58 -10.91 5.17 20.27
CA GLY A 58 -9.62 5.11 20.99
C GLY A 58 -8.46 5.89 20.35
N ALA A 59 -8.65 6.41 19.13
CA ALA A 59 -7.77 7.37 18.48
C ALA A 59 -8.57 8.28 17.54
N SER A 60 -8.08 9.51 17.32
CA SER A 60 -8.59 10.43 16.29
C SER A 60 -7.43 11.12 15.60
N ASP A 61 -7.72 11.77 14.49
CA ASP A 61 -6.78 12.62 13.75
C ASP A 61 -5.53 11.84 13.34
N LEU A 62 -5.74 10.63 12.82
CA LEU A 62 -4.68 9.85 12.19
C LEU A 62 -4.14 10.60 10.97
N VAL A 63 -2.82 10.62 10.86
CA VAL A 63 -2.09 11.26 9.75
C VAL A 63 -1.53 10.24 8.75
N GLY A 64 -1.55 8.95 9.09
CA GLY A 64 -1.21 7.86 8.18
C GLY A 64 -1.41 6.49 8.84
N ILE A 65 -1.50 5.46 8.01
CA ILE A 65 -1.68 4.05 8.42
C ILE A 65 -0.82 3.13 7.56
N ASP A 66 -0.41 2.00 8.13
CA ASP A 66 0.21 0.92 7.35
C ASP A 66 0.10 -0.44 8.07
N VAL A 67 0.19 -1.54 7.32
CA VAL A 67 0.25 -2.90 7.84
C VAL A 67 1.70 -3.30 8.09
N ARG A 68 2.04 -3.62 9.33
CA ARG A 68 3.39 -4.07 9.65
C ARG A 68 3.60 -5.52 9.19
N PRO A 69 4.54 -5.82 8.28
CA PRO A 69 4.71 -7.19 7.78
C PRO A 69 5.15 -8.20 8.84
N ALA A 70 5.83 -7.74 9.89
CA ALA A 70 6.35 -8.61 10.94
C ALA A 70 5.27 -9.23 11.84
N ASP A 71 4.12 -8.58 12.00
CA ASP A 71 3.02 -9.06 12.86
C ASP A 71 1.64 -9.04 12.19
N GLY A 72 1.53 -8.45 11.00
CA GLY A 72 0.30 -8.38 10.22
C GLY A 72 -0.78 -7.48 10.81
N MET A 73 -0.45 -6.61 11.77
CA MET A 73 -1.40 -5.68 12.36
C MET A 73 -1.43 -4.35 11.59
N LEU A 74 -2.60 -3.67 11.62
CA LEU A 74 -2.71 -2.31 11.12
C LEU A 74 -2.21 -1.36 12.19
N TYR A 75 -1.30 -0.47 11.81
CA TYR A 75 -0.81 0.60 12.64
C TYR A 75 -1.33 1.94 12.12
N GLY A 76 -1.45 2.91 13.01
CA GLY A 76 -1.69 4.30 12.67
C GLY A 76 -0.83 5.23 13.51
N VAL A 77 -0.60 6.43 12.98
CA VAL A 77 0.06 7.53 13.68
C VAL A 77 -0.92 8.67 13.80
N THR A 78 -1.11 9.22 15.00
CA THR A 78 -1.93 10.43 15.21
C THR A 78 -1.13 11.70 14.94
N ALA A 79 -1.81 12.81 14.68
CA ALA A 79 -1.16 14.12 14.55
C ALA A 79 -0.38 14.55 15.82
N ALA A 80 -0.75 14.01 16.98
CA ALA A 80 -0.04 14.23 18.25
C ALA A 80 1.21 13.35 18.40
N GLY A 81 1.43 12.40 17.50
CA GLY A 81 2.56 11.47 17.51
C GLY A 81 2.32 10.19 18.30
N ASP A 82 1.08 9.86 18.66
CA ASP A 82 0.77 8.56 19.24
C ASP A 82 0.79 7.49 18.14
N ILE A 83 1.43 6.36 18.43
CA ILE A 83 1.43 5.17 17.57
C ILE A 83 0.40 4.21 18.14
N VAL A 84 -0.55 3.82 17.31
CA VAL A 84 -1.67 2.94 17.68
C VAL A 84 -1.67 1.69 16.81
N THR A 85 -2.11 0.57 17.37
CA THR A 85 -2.60 -0.56 16.56
C THR A 85 -4.11 -0.43 16.40
N ILE A 86 -4.65 -0.88 15.28
CA ILE A 86 -6.07 -0.70 14.92
C ILE A 86 -6.64 -2.03 14.46
N ASP A 87 -7.81 -2.40 14.98
CA ASP A 87 -8.62 -3.47 14.37
C ASP A 87 -9.42 -2.90 13.20
N PRO A 88 -9.13 -3.27 11.94
CA PRO A 88 -9.80 -2.69 10.78
C PRO A 88 -11.28 -3.05 10.67
N LYS A 89 -11.76 -4.08 11.41
CA LYS A 89 -13.18 -4.47 11.39
C LYS A 89 -14.01 -3.65 12.35
N SER A 90 -13.48 -3.36 13.54
CA SER A 90 -14.20 -2.64 14.60
C SER A 90 -13.81 -1.16 14.71
N GLY A 91 -12.71 -0.75 14.09
CA GLY A 91 -12.15 0.60 14.22
C GLY A 91 -11.53 0.88 15.60
N ALA A 92 -11.45 -0.14 16.47
CA ALA A 92 -10.86 0.02 17.80
C ALA A 92 -9.34 0.20 17.68
N ALA A 93 -8.86 1.38 18.08
CA ALA A 93 -7.45 1.73 18.15
C ALA A 93 -6.94 1.61 19.59
N THR A 94 -5.78 1.00 19.77
CA THR A 94 -5.10 0.89 21.06
C THR A 94 -3.72 1.53 20.96
N LYS A 95 -3.43 2.47 21.86
CA LYS A 95 -2.10 3.08 21.95
C LYS A 95 -1.04 2.02 22.25
N LYS A 96 0.00 1.99 21.43
CA LYS A 96 1.17 1.12 21.58
C LYS A 96 2.36 1.89 22.13
N SER A 97 2.65 3.06 21.57
CA SER A 97 3.77 3.92 21.97
C SER A 97 3.52 5.37 21.54
N ALA A 98 4.51 6.25 21.72
CA ALA A 98 4.46 7.63 21.27
C ALA A 98 5.81 8.03 20.68
N LEU A 99 5.80 8.77 19.57
CA LEU A 99 6.99 9.25 18.89
C LEU A 99 7.85 10.08 19.83
N SER A 100 9.17 9.82 19.81
CA SER A 100 10.15 10.67 20.49
C SER A 100 10.35 12.02 19.81
N GLU A 101 9.91 12.15 18.55
CA GLU A 101 10.03 13.35 17.73
C GLU A 101 8.64 13.91 17.40
N LYS A 102 8.52 15.24 17.35
CA LYS A 102 7.25 15.90 17.09
C LYS A 102 7.01 16.07 15.59
N ILE A 103 5.87 15.58 15.10
CA ILE A 103 5.40 15.86 13.74
C ILE A 103 5.03 17.36 13.64
N PRO A 104 5.50 18.09 12.61
CA PRO A 104 5.12 19.48 12.40
C PRO A 104 3.61 19.61 12.19
N ALA A 105 3.00 20.59 12.85
CA ALA A 105 1.56 20.78 12.77
C ALA A 105 1.11 21.12 11.34
N GLY A 106 0.09 20.42 10.84
CA GLY A 106 -0.48 20.63 9.50
C GLY A 106 0.36 20.09 8.34
N ALA A 107 1.49 19.42 8.63
CA ALA A 107 2.26 18.72 7.61
C ALA A 107 1.45 17.60 6.97
N LYS A 108 1.65 17.36 5.67
CA LYS A 108 1.25 16.10 5.05
C LYS A 108 2.22 15.04 5.51
N VAL A 109 1.71 13.90 5.94
CA VAL A 109 2.52 12.82 6.51
C VAL A 109 2.33 11.57 5.68
N THR A 110 3.43 10.85 5.48
CA THR A 110 3.44 9.50 4.92
C THR A 110 3.93 8.55 6.00
N VAL A 111 3.29 7.40 6.12
CA VAL A 111 3.62 6.36 7.10
C VAL A 111 3.72 5.03 6.36
N ASP A 112 4.86 4.33 6.44
CA ASP A 112 5.03 3.02 5.80
C ASP A 112 6.11 2.19 6.49
N PHE A 113 5.92 0.89 6.64
CA PHE A 113 6.89 -0.02 7.24
C PHE A 113 7.90 -0.49 6.21
N ASN A 114 9.18 -0.36 6.53
CA ASN A 114 10.21 -1.08 5.80
C ASN A 114 10.21 -2.58 6.22
N PRO A 115 9.88 -3.53 5.33
CA PRO A 115 9.77 -4.95 5.69
C PRO A 115 11.10 -5.66 6.00
N MET A 116 12.25 -5.08 5.61
CA MET A 116 13.58 -5.61 5.89
C MET A 116 14.12 -5.10 7.23
N ALA A 117 13.96 -3.80 7.48
CA ALA A 117 14.46 -3.13 8.68
C ALA A 117 13.50 -3.28 9.88
N ASP A 118 12.23 -3.60 9.61
CA ASP A 118 11.15 -3.62 10.60
C ASP A 118 11.07 -2.29 11.36
N ARG A 119 11.01 -1.21 10.59
CA ARG A 119 10.92 0.16 11.10
C ARG A 119 9.85 0.92 10.34
N LEU A 120 9.07 1.70 11.08
CA LEU A 120 8.09 2.62 10.51
C LEU A 120 8.85 3.85 9.99
N ARG A 121 8.70 4.12 8.69
CA ARG A 121 9.15 5.36 8.06
C ARG A 121 8.06 6.40 8.22
N ILE A 122 8.44 7.59 8.64
CA ILE A 122 7.57 8.76 8.60
C ILE A 122 8.23 9.82 7.75
N LEU A 123 7.55 10.25 6.69
CA LEU A 123 7.97 11.38 5.86
C LEU A 123 6.99 12.53 6.02
N THR A 124 7.46 13.75 5.79
CA THR A 124 6.56 14.91 5.65
C THR A 124 6.87 15.70 4.39
N ASP A 125 5.89 16.41 3.87
CA ASP A 125 6.06 17.42 2.79
C ASP A 125 7.08 18.53 3.15
N GLY A 126 7.36 18.75 4.43
CA GLY A 126 8.41 19.64 4.93
C GLY A 126 9.84 19.09 4.84
N GLY A 127 10.03 17.83 4.41
CA GLY A 127 11.35 17.18 4.29
C GLY A 127 11.83 16.43 5.54
N MET A 128 11.02 16.34 6.60
CA MET A 128 11.28 15.44 7.73
C MET A 128 11.30 13.99 7.25
N SER A 129 12.26 13.21 7.74
CA SER A 129 12.36 11.77 7.50
C SER A 129 12.76 11.07 8.80
N LEU A 130 11.89 10.20 9.31
CA LEU A 130 12.11 9.46 10.55
C LEU A 130 12.13 7.95 10.30
N ARG A 131 13.01 7.24 10.99
CA ARG A 131 12.92 5.79 11.18
C ARG A 131 12.56 5.48 12.61
N VAL A 132 11.41 4.86 12.81
CA VAL A 132 10.80 4.70 14.13
C VAL A 132 10.71 3.22 14.49
N ASN A 133 11.11 2.90 15.72
CA ASN A 133 10.75 1.64 16.35
C ASN A 133 9.38 1.79 17.02
N VAL A 134 8.36 1.08 16.54
CA VAL A 134 6.99 1.21 17.04
C VAL A 134 6.79 0.62 18.43
N ASP A 135 7.71 -0.22 18.92
CA ASP A 135 7.60 -0.83 20.26
C ASP A 135 7.91 0.16 21.39
N ASP A 136 8.81 1.12 21.16
CA ASP A 136 9.18 2.14 22.15
C ASP A 136 9.02 3.59 21.66
N GLY A 137 8.62 3.78 20.40
CA GLY A 137 8.39 5.08 19.78
C GLY A 137 9.66 5.88 19.47
N LYS A 138 10.85 5.32 19.72
CA LYS A 138 12.10 6.03 19.45
C LYS A 138 12.31 6.18 17.95
N ALA A 139 12.56 7.41 17.53
CA ALA A 139 12.88 7.76 16.16
C ALA A 139 14.37 8.06 15.98
N THR A 140 14.91 7.68 14.84
CA THR A 140 16.14 8.24 14.28
C THR A 140 15.73 9.27 13.23
N VAL A 141 16.25 10.50 13.37
CA VAL A 141 16.09 11.54 12.35
C VAL A 141 17.11 11.28 11.24
N ASP A 142 16.61 11.01 10.04
CA ASP A 142 17.40 10.76 8.83
C ASP A 142 17.71 12.07 8.08
N GLY A 143 18.47 11.99 7.00
CA GLY A 143 18.76 13.12 6.12
C GLY A 143 17.49 13.71 5.49
N SER A 144 17.49 15.03 5.29
CA SER A 144 16.38 15.72 4.65
C SER A 144 16.22 15.33 3.18
N LEU A 145 14.96 15.32 2.73
CA LEU A 145 14.59 14.99 1.35
C LEU A 145 15.18 16.01 0.37
N LYS A 146 15.90 15.50 -0.65
CA LYS A 146 16.53 16.30 -1.71
C LYS A 146 16.69 15.48 -2.98
N TYR A 147 16.58 16.11 -4.14
CA TYR A 147 16.96 15.49 -5.40
C TYR A 147 18.47 15.22 -5.46
N ALA A 148 18.84 14.10 -6.07
CA ALA A 148 20.24 13.74 -6.28
C ALA A 148 20.97 14.80 -7.12
N GLU A 149 22.29 14.90 -6.92
CA GLU A 149 23.14 15.84 -7.66
C GLU A 149 23.14 15.59 -9.19
N THR A 150 22.81 14.37 -9.59
CA THR A 150 22.71 13.94 -10.99
C THR A 150 21.29 13.96 -11.53
N ASP A 151 20.29 14.27 -10.70
CA ASP A 151 18.89 14.33 -11.11
C ASP A 151 18.59 15.66 -11.83
N MET A 152 17.67 15.62 -12.80
CA MET A 152 17.27 16.81 -13.55
C MET A 152 16.55 17.86 -12.69
N HIS A 153 15.97 17.45 -11.55
CA HIS A 153 15.28 18.30 -10.58
C HIS A 153 16.18 18.74 -9.42
N LYS A 154 17.51 18.59 -9.55
CA LYS A 154 18.47 19.08 -8.57
C LYS A 154 18.18 20.54 -8.17
N GLY A 155 18.11 20.78 -6.87
CA GLY A 155 17.90 22.11 -6.29
C GLY A 155 16.43 22.51 -6.13
N GLU A 156 15.50 21.78 -6.74
CA GLU A 156 14.08 21.92 -6.42
C GLU A 156 13.80 21.37 -5.02
N LYS A 157 12.84 21.99 -4.31
CA LYS A 157 12.39 21.50 -3.00
C LYS A 157 11.38 20.36 -3.21
N PRO A 158 11.67 19.13 -2.77
CA PRO A 158 10.70 18.04 -2.87
C PRO A 158 9.45 18.32 -2.05
N ASN A 159 8.31 17.81 -2.53
CA ASN A 159 7.03 17.83 -1.82
C ASN A 159 6.45 16.41 -1.82
N ILE A 160 6.99 15.56 -0.94
CA ILE A 160 6.54 14.17 -0.82
C ILE A 160 5.19 14.14 -0.10
N VAL A 161 4.21 13.55 -0.77
CA VAL A 161 2.82 13.47 -0.27
C VAL A 161 2.35 12.04 0.01
N ALA A 162 3.06 11.03 -0.47
CA ALA A 162 2.84 9.61 -0.19
C ALA A 162 4.12 8.81 -0.54
N GLY A 163 4.27 7.59 -0.03
CA GLY A 163 5.47 6.78 -0.19
C GLY A 163 5.28 5.38 0.38
N ALA A 164 5.91 4.38 -0.23
CA ALA A 164 5.74 2.97 0.13
C ALA A 164 6.98 2.12 -0.18
N TYR A 165 7.23 1.10 0.65
CA TYR A 165 8.31 0.12 0.46
C TYR A 165 7.85 -1.12 -0.32
N THR A 166 8.76 -1.67 -1.12
CA THR A 166 8.54 -2.98 -1.77
C THR A 166 8.69 -4.16 -0.81
N ASN A 167 8.17 -5.32 -1.22
CA ASN A 167 8.30 -6.63 -0.58
C ASN A 167 7.61 -6.72 0.81
N SER A 168 6.54 -5.96 0.99
CA SER A 168 5.68 -5.98 2.18
C SER A 168 4.77 -7.21 2.19
N VAL A 169 5.32 -8.37 2.62
CA VAL A 169 4.57 -9.64 2.68
C VAL A 169 4.35 -10.04 4.13
N ASN A 170 3.08 -10.17 4.53
CA ASN A 170 2.70 -10.52 5.89
C ASN A 170 3.38 -11.81 6.39
N GLY A 171 3.95 -11.75 7.59
CA GLY A 171 4.67 -12.83 8.24
C GLY A 171 6.03 -13.15 7.63
N LYS A 172 6.51 -12.37 6.65
CA LYS A 172 7.79 -12.60 5.97
C LYS A 172 8.68 -11.36 6.06
N LYS A 173 9.88 -11.56 6.61
CA LYS A 173 10.94 -10.54 6.55
C LYS A 173 11.50 -10.47 5.14
N ALA A 174 11.56 -9.28 4.55
CA ALA A 174 12.17 -9.08 3.24
C ALA A 174 13.71 -9.12 3.32
N GLU A 175 14.35 -9.69 2.30
CA GLU A 175 15.82 -9.66 2.15
C GLU A 175 16.34 -8.31 1.68
N LYS A 176 15.51 -7.59 0.91
CA LYS A 176 15.78 -6.25 0.37
C LYS A 176 14.47 -5.49 0.18
N THR A 177 14.57 -4.17 0.21
CA THR A 177 13.43 -3.26 0.03
C THR A 177 13.89 -2.06 -0.77
N GLU A 178 12.97 -1.48 -1.53
CA GLU A 178 13.16 -0.21 -2.24
C GLU A 178 12.04 0.74 -1.80
N LEU A 179 12.37 2.02 -1.59
CA LEU A 179 11.41 3.06 -1.24
C LEU A 179 11.07 3.87 -2.49
N PHE A 180 9.77 4.05 -2.74
CA PHE A 180 9.24 4.90 -3.78
C PHE A 180 8.31 5.94 -3.16
N ASP A 181 8.35 7.16 -3.67
CA ASP A 181 7.53 8.26 -3.20
C ASP A 181 6.77 8.94 -4.34
N ILE A 182 5.72 9.67 -3.96
CA ILE A 182 4.94 10.54 -4.83
C ILE A 182 5.32 11.98 -4.49
N ASP A 183 5.96 12.66 -5.43
CA ASP A 183 6.30 14.07 -5.31
C ASP A 183 5.28 14.95 -6.04
N ALA A 184 4.66 15.89 -5.34
CA ALA A 184 3.67 16.81 -5.87
C ALA A 184 4.23 18.12 -6.47
N THR A 185 5.51 18.45 -6.24
CA THR A 185 6.24 19.53 -6.93
C THR A 185 6.42 19.18 -8.40
N ILE A 186 6.83 17.95 -8.70
CA ILE A 186 7.13 17.49 -10.07
C ILE A 186 6.14 16.44 -10.62
N PRO A 187 4.88 16.46 -10.14
CA PRO A 187 3.94 15.31 -10.11
C PRO A 187 4.52 14.01 -10.69
N ALA A 188 5.38 13.33 -9.92
CA ALA A 188 6.14 12.16 -10.38
C ALA A 188 6.24 11.06 -9.33
N LEU A 189 6.42 9.84 -9.81
CA LEU A 189 7.00 8.76 -9.03
C LEU A 189 8.51 9.01 -8.93
N VAL A 190 9.03 8.98 -7.70
CA VAL A 190 10.46 9.12 -7.42
C VAL A 190 10.95 7.93 -6.61
N LYS A 191 12.22 7.58 -6.73
CA LYS A 191 12.89 6.58 -5.89
C LYS A 191 13.71 7.28 -4.83
N GLN A 192 13.60 6.85 -3.57
CA GLN A 192 14.46 7.34 -2.50
C GLN A 192 15.57 6.34 -2.20
N ALA A 193 16.80 6.66 -2.63
CA ALA A 193 17.95 5.77 -2.50
C ALA A 193 19.27 6.55 -2.35
N PRO A 194 20.00 6.41 -1.22
CA PRO A 194 19.61 5.66 -0.01
C PRO A 194 18.44 6.32 0.75
N PRO A 195 17.50 5.54 1.33
CA PRO A 195 16.38 6.08 2.11
C PRO A 195 16.83 6.97 3.26
N ASN A 196 17.90 6.61 3.96
CA ASN A 196 18.34 7.33 5.17
C ASN A 196 19.04 8.66 4.86
N ASP A 197 19.48 8.85 3.61
CA ASP A 197 20.12 10.08 3.15
C ASP A 197 19.09 11.04 2.55
N GLY A 198 17.84 10.60 2.38
CA GLY A 198 16.76 11.39 1.76
C GLY A 198 16.98 11.71 0.29
N VAL A 199 17.82 10.94 -0.42
CA VAL A 199 18.19 11.21 -1.82
C VAL A 199 17.13 10.69 -2.77
N LEU A 200 16.52 11.59 -3.54
CA LEU A 200 15.45 11.29 -4.50
C LEU A 200 15.99 11.26 -5.93
N SER A 201 15.47 10.34 -6.74
CA SER A 201 15.67 10.31 -8.19
C SER A 201 14.34 10.14 -8.91
N ALA A 202 14.04 11.01 -9.86
CA ALA A 202 12.81 10.94 -10.62
C ALA A 202 12.78 9.71 -11.53
N ILE A 203 11.68 8.95 -11.46
CA ILE A 203 11.46 7.78 -12.34
C ILE A 203 10.62 8.20 -13.54
N GLY A 204 9.49 8.84 -13.28
CA GLY A 204 8.61 9.26 -14.34
C GLY A 204 7.37 9.98 -13.84
N LYS A 205 6.81 10.78 -14.74
CA LYS A 205 5.69 11.65 -14.47
C LYS A 205 4.41 10.83 -14.22
N ILE A 206 3.67 11.23 -13.19
CA ILE A 206 2.30 10.78 -12.96
C ILE A 206 1.39 11.52 -13.94
N ASP A 207 0.76 10.78 -14.83
CA ASP A 207 -0.07 11.29 -15.93
C ASP A 207 -1.51 11.64 -15.51
N VAL A 208 -1.84 11.44 -14.23
CA VAL A 208 -3.10 11.88 -13.62
C VAL A 208 -2.89 13.08 -12.70
N LYS A 209 -3.92 13.92 -12.58
CA LYS A 209 -3.85 15.07 -11.68
C LYS A 209 -3.89 14.59 -10.23
N LEU A 210 -2.85 14.91 -9.46
CA LEU A 210 -2.88 14.80 -8.01
C LEU A 210 -3.85 15.85 -7.47
N SER A 211 -4.93 15.42 -6.82
CA SER A 211 -5.99 16.32 -6.34
C SER A 211 -6.54 15.85 -5.02
N GLY A 212 -6.64 16.78 -4.06
CA GLY A 212 -7.01 16.44 -2.69
C GLY A 212 -5.88 15.70 -1.97
N PRO A 213 -6.21 14.90 -0.95
CA PRO A 213 -5.26 13.99 -0.33
C PRO A 213 -4.83 12.89 -1.31
N VAL A 214 -3.65 12.32 -1.07
CA VAL A 214 -3.02 11.30 -1.91
C VAL A 214 -2.55 10.16 -1.02
N GLY A 215 -2.88 8.92 -1.37
CA GLY A 215 -2.33 7.72 -0.75
C GLY A 215 -1.56 6.89 -1.78
N PHE A 216 -0.49 6.25 -1.37
CA PHE A 216 0.32 5.39 -2.23
C PHE A 216 0.78 4.17 -1.46
N GLU A 217 0.69 3.01 -2.09
CA GLU A 217 0.97 1.72 -1.48
C GLU A 217 1.57 0.77 -2.52
N ILE A 218 2.45 -0.14 -2.10
CA ILE A 218 3.00 -1.20 -2.94
C ILE A 218 2.55 -2.55 -2.38
N ALA A 219 1.53 -3.11 -3.01
CA ALA A 219 1.06 -4.46 -2.73
C ALA A 219 2.11 -5.50 -3.17
N ALA A 220 2.59 -6.31 -2.23
CA ALA A 220 3.49 -7.42 -2.53
C ALA A 220 2.76 -8.76 -2.38
N SER A 221 2.79 -9.58 -3.43
CA SER A 221 2.27 -10.95 -3.38
C SER A 221 3.31 -11.93 -2.84
N ALA A 222 2.84 -13.09 -2.37
CA ALA A 222 3.68 -14.10 -1.73
C ALA A 222 4.77 -14.70 -2.63
N ASP A 223 4.62 -14.57 -3.95
CA ASP A 223 5.58 -14.96 -5.00
C ASP A 223 6.61 -13.85 -5.33
N GLY A 224 6.56 -12.72 -4.64
CA GLY A 224 7.55 -11.64 -4.75
C GLY A 224 7.24 -10.58 -5.81
N LYS A 225 6.05 -10.58 -6.41
CA LYS A 225 5.62 -9.51 -7.31
C LYS A 225 5.14 -8.29 -6.51
N ASN A 226 5.60 -7.11 -6.92
CA ASN A 226 5.18 -5.82 -6.38
C ASN A 226 4.26 -5.11 -7.36
N THR A 227 3.16 -4.53 -6.88
CA THR A 227 2.21 -3.74 -7.67
C THR A 227 1.92 -2.42 -6.95
N GLY A 228 2.25 -1.29 -7.59
CA GLY A 228 1.98 0.02 -7.02
C GLY A 228 0.52 0.45 -7.21
N TRP A 229 -0.02 1.11 -6.21
CA TRP A 229 -1.39 1.63 -6.17
C TRP A 229 -1.42 3.07 -5.67
N LEU A 230 -2.06 3.94 -6.43
CA LEU A 230 -2.21 5.37 -6.14
C LEU A 230 -3.69 5.70 -5.94
N MET A 231 -4.04 6.28 -4.79
CA MET A 231 -5.35 6.87 -4.52
C MET A 231 -5.26 8.38 -4.66
N THR A 232 -6.05 8.98 -5.55
CA THR A 232 -6.14 10.45 -5.71
C THR A 232 -7.47 10.82 -6.35
N GLY A 233 -8.05 11.96 -5.95
CA GLY A 233 -9.29 12.47 -6.56
C GLY A 233 -10.52 11.55 -6.42
N GLY A 234 -10.49 10.58 -5.51
CA GLY A 234 -11.54 9.58 -5.32
C GLY A 234 -11.47 8.37 -6.25
N ALA A 235 -10.36 8.17 -6.95
CA ALA A 235 -10.13 6.99 -7.78
C ALA A 235 -8.83 6.28 -7.38
N LEU A 236 -8.84 4.96 -7.57
CA LEU A 236 -7.66 4.11 -7.43
C LEU A 236 -7.05 3.88 -8.82
N TYR A 237 -5.73 3.98 -8.88
CA TYR A 237 -4.92 3.77 -10.08
C TYR A 237 -3.84 2.74 -9.78
N SER A 238 -3.56 1.85 -10.72
CA SER A 238 -2.28 1.13 -10.68
C SER A 238 -1.19 2.06 -11.19
N ILE A 239 0.02 1.93 -10.64
CA ILE A 239 1.20 2.65 -11.11
C ILE A 239 2.34 1.69 -11.42
N ASP A 240 2.94 1.86 -12.59
CA ASP A 240 4.12 1.13 -13.00
C ASP A 240 5.36 1.69 -12.30
N LEU A 241 6.02 0.89 -11.45
CA LEU A 241 7.14 1.34 -10.63
C LEU A 241 8.42 1.66 -11.44
N ALA A 242 8.48 1.26 -12.71
CA ALA A 242 9.63 1.51 -13.58
C ALA A 242 9.49 2.79 -14.40
N SER A 243 8.27 3.30 -14.59
CA SER A 243 7.97 4.42 -15.49
C SER A 243 7.08 5.51 -14.89
N GLY A 244 6.45 5.28 -13.73
CA GLY A 244 5.47 6.19 -13.13
C GLY A 244 4.14 6.26 -13.88
N LYS A 245 3.95 5.48 -14.96
CA LYS A 245 2.72 5.46 -15.74
C LYS A 245 1.56 4.97 -14.88
N THR A 246 0.46 5.73 -14.84
CA THR A 246 -0.74 5.33 -14.10
C THR A 246 -1.80 4.75 -15.03
N THR A 247 -2.59 3.82 -14.51
CA THR A 247 -3.77 3.29 -15.21
C THR A 247 -4.94 3.28 -14.23
N LYS A 248 -6.03 3.95 -14.59
CA LYS A 248 -7.22 4.02 -13.72
C LYS A 248 -7.80 2.61 -13.53
N ALA A 249 -7.88 2.17 -12.28
CA ALA A 249 -8.56 0.93 -11.92
C ALA A 249 -10.06 1.18 -11.75
N GLY A 250 -10.44 2.28 -11.10
CA GLY A 250 -11.83 2.69 -10.96
C GLY A 250 -12.05 3.75 -9.88
N ASP A 251 -13.28 4.23 -9.78
CA ASP A 251 -13.71 5.17 -8.74
C ASP A 251 -14.03 4.42 -7.44
N VAL A 252 -13.66 4.99 -6.30
CA VAL A 252 -13.96 4.44 -4.97
C VAL A 252 -14.99 5.34 -4.29
N ALA A 253 -16.11 4.76 -3.85
CA ALA A 253 -17.16 5.51 -3.18
C ALA A 253 -16.61 6.16 -1.89
N GLY A 254 -16.83 7.47 -1.73
CA GLY A 254 -16.25 8.23 -0.61
C GLY A 254 -14.74 8.50 -0.72
N GLY A 255 -14.11 8.10 -1.83
CA GLY A 255 -12.65 8.14 -2.00
C GLY A 255 -12.03 9.54 -1.99
N LYS A 256 -12.82 10.61 -2.13
CA LYS A 256 -12.31 12.00 -2.19
C LYS A 256 -11.67 12.47 -0.88
N ASP A 257 -12.07 11.86 0.23
CA ASP A 257 -11.59 12.19 1.56
C ASP A 257 -10.55 11.17 2.07
N VAL A 258 -10.10 10.25 1.21
CA VAL A 258 -9.10 9.24 1.57
C VAL A 258 -7.73 9.89 1.65
N THR A 259 -7.18 9.97 2.86
CA THR A 259 -5.90 10.61 3.17
C THR A 259 -4.71 9.67 3.07
N ASP A 260 -4.94 8.37 3.20
CA ASP A 260 -3.90 7.34 3.12
C ASP A 260 -4.52 5.97 2.77
N ILE A 261 -3.71 5.04 2.28
CA ILE A 261 -4.15 3.66 1.99
C ILE A 261 -3.11 2.66 2.50
N ALA A 262 -3.57 1.50 2.97
CA ALA A 262 -2.73 0.37 3.34
C ALA A 262 -3.22 -0.91 2.66
N TRP A 263 -2.31 -1.80 2.25
CA TRP A 263 -2.68 -3.08 1.64
C TRP A 263 -2.83 -4.19 2.70
N TRP A 264 -4.04 -4.75 2.82
CA TRP A 264 -4.32 -5.85 3.72
C TRP A 264 -4.50 -7.16 2.93
N PRO A 265 -3.46 -8.01 2.86
CA PRO A 265 -3.58 -9.30 2.21
C PRO A 265 -4.55 -10.18 3.01
N LYS A 266 -5.48 -10.86 2.32
CA LYS A 266 -6.32 -11.85 2.99
C LYS A 266 -5.51 -13.13 3.25
N SER A 267 -5.56 -13.59 4.51
CA SER A 267 -5.01 -14.87 4.98
C SER A 267 -5.78 -16.06 4.42
#